data_AF-A0A2N8NAA3-F1
#
_entry.id   AF-A0A2N8NAA3-F1
#
_cell.length_a   1.000
_cell.length_b   1.000
_cell.length_c   1.000
_cell.angle_alpha   90.00
_cell.angle_beta   90.00
_cell.angle_gamma   90.00
#
_symmetry.space_group_name_H-M   'P 1'
#
loop_
_entity.id
_entity.type
_entity.pdbx_description
1 polymer ?
#
loop_
_entity_poly.entity_id
_entity_poly.type
_entity_poly.pdbx_seq_one_letter_code
_entity_poly.pdbx_strand_id
1 'polypeptide(L)'
;MKKSITLLIVCLLLPAGLLSAQTFSDFQNYVRYEGGELMAKLAHPFNKFSYAESDIQDGGIRIYIKYEEGYETLLKFYLGEESFNRVEVVRDTDWATPFLATAVMKETAYLCLREVASETVASIEGEIGTRFRDMTGKQMACLLLTVGWLRYINGRR
;
A
#
# COMPACT_ATOMS: atom_id res chain seq x y z
N MET A 1 -19.06 -17.86 -10.72
CA MET A 1 -18.42 -16.53 -10.53
C MET A 1 -17.67 -16.37 -9.21
N LYS A 2 -18.04 -17.03 -8.09
CA LYS A 2 -17.29 -16.96 -6.81
C LYS A 2 -15.86 -17.55 -6.87
N LYS A 3 -15.65 -18.61 -7.65
CA LYS A 3 -14.34 -19.27 -7.79
C LYS A 3 -13.24 -18.35 -8.38
N SER A 4 -13.58 -17.33 -9.17
CA SER A 4 -12.60 -16.44 -9.80
C SER A 4 -12.04 -15.37 -8.85
N ILE A 5 -12.77 -15.00 -7.79
CA ILE A 5 -12.29 -14.04 -6.77
C ILE A 5 -11.39 -14.76 -5.77
N THR A 6 -11.79 -15.95 -5.33
CA THR A 6 -10.93 -16.81 -4.50
C THR A 6 -9.65 -17.20 -5.26
N LEU A 7 -9.70 -17.44 -6.58
CA LEU A 7 -8.51 -17.66 -7.40
C LEU A 7 -7.63 -16.39 -7.49
N LEU A 8 -8.21 -15.19 -7.54
CA LEU A 8 -7.47 -13.92 -7.52
C LEU A 8 -6.74 -13.72 -6.19
N ILE A 9 -7.37 -14.05 -5.08
CA ILE A 9 -6.82 -13.95 -3.71
C ILE A 9 -5.75 -15.03 -3.47
N VAL A 10 -5.93 -16.24 -4.01
CA VAL A 10 -4.94 -17.32 -3.97
C VAL A 10 -3.76 -17.09 -4.93
N CYS A 11 -3.97 -16.44 -6.09
CA CYS A 11 -2.91 -16.01 -7.00
C CYS A 11 -2.11 -14.80 -6.49
N LEU A 12 -2.64 -14.06 -5.51
CA LEU A 12 -1.92 -13.04 -4.75
C LEU A 12 -1.03 -13.64 -3.64
N LEU A 13 -1.19 -14.92 -3.30
CA LEU A 13 -0.48 -15.59 -2.19
C LEU A 13 0.74 -16.45 -2.61
N LEU A 14 1.16 -16.44 -3.88
CA LEU A 14 2.42 -17.10 -4.32
C LEU A 14 3.09 -16.23 -5.41
N PRO A 15 4.32 -15.73 -5.20
CA PRO A 15 5.47 -16.53 -4.76
C PRO A 15 6.30 -15.93 -3.62
N ALA A 16 6.63 -16.80 -2.66
CA ALA A 16 7.81 -16.67 -1.81
C ALA A 16 9.07 -16.48 -2.70
N GLY A 17 9.77 -15.37 -2.53
CA GLY A 17 11.00 -15.04 -3.26
C GLY A 17 10.89 -13.76 -4.08
N LEU A 18 10.55 -12.63 -3.44
CA LEU A 18 10.15 -11.41 -4.14
C LEU A 18 11.18 -10.27 -4.17
N LEU A 19 12.47 -10.55 -3.96
CA LEU A 19 13.52 -9.56 -4.23
C LEU A 19 14.79 -10.21 -4.83
N SER A 20 14.68 -10.70 -6.08
CA SER A 20 15.86 -10.76 -6.95
C SER A 20 16.20 -9.36 -7.46
N ALA A 21 17.41 -9.14 -8.00
CA ALA A 21 17.78 -7.84 -8.59
C ALA A 21 16.79 -7.38 -9.68
N GLN A 22 16.24 -8.33 -10.47
CA GLN A 22 15.20 -8.07 -11.45
C GLN A 22 13.91 -7.58 -10.77
N THR A 23 13.53 -8.24 -9.68
CA THR A 23 12.33 -7.91 -8.92
C THR A 23 12.40 -6.53 -8.28
N PHE A 24 13.59 -6.10 -7.86
CA PHE A 24 13.76 -4.75 -7.34
C PHE A 24 13.66 -3.68 -8.45
N SER A 25 14.27 -3.90 -9.63
CA SER A 25 14.08 -3.01 -10.78
C SER A 25 12.60 -2.91 -11.18
N ASP A 26 11.87 -4.03 -11.14
CA ASP A 26 10.43 -4.04 -11.36
C ASP A 26 9.68 -3.25 -10.29
N PHE A 27 10.09 -3.34 -9.01
CA PHE A 27 9.53 -2.54 -7.92
C PHE A 27 9.80 -1.04 -8.11
N GLN A 28 11.01 -0.65 -8.54
CA GLN A 28 11.33 0.74 -8.84
C GLN A 28 10.43 1.29 -9.97
N ASN A 29 10.20 0.48 -11.00
CA ASN A 29 9.27 0.84 -12.06
C ASN A 29 7.83 0.95 -11.53
N TYR A 30 7.39 0.01 -10.69
CA TYR A 30 6.09 0.09 -10.04
C TYR A 30 5.93 1.39 -9.26
N VAL A 31 6.90 1.76 -8.42
CA VAL A 31 6.88 3.03 -7.67
C VAL A 31 6.84 4.23 -8.61
N ARG A 32 7.65 4.24 -9.68
CA ARG A 32 7.73 5.36 -10.61
C ARG A 32 6.41 5.60 -11.36
N TYR A 33 5.67 4.55 -11.72
CA TYR A 33 4.52 4.67 -12.62
C TYR A 33 3.14 4.49 -11.94
N GLU A 34 3.05 3.80 -10.81
CA GLU A 34 1.76 3.51 -10.16
C GLU A 34 1.82 3.63 -8.63
N GLY A 35 2.75 2.92 -8.00
CA GLY A 35 2.84 2.80 -6.54
C GLY A 35 3.16 4.11 -5.83
N GLY A 36 3.95 4.98 -6.46
CA GLY A 36 4.33 6.28 -5.92
C GLY A 36 3.14 7.20 -5.69
N GLU A 37 2.27 7.33 -6.69
CA GLU A 37 1.06 8.15 -6.58
C GLU A 37 0.08 7.56 -5.56
N LEU A 38 -0.06 6.23 -5.51
CA LEU A 38 -0.86 5.55 -4.49
C LEU A 38 -0.35 5.90 -3.08
N MET A 39 0.95 5.78 -2.83
CA MET A 39 1.53 6.11 -1.53
C MET A 39 1.41 7.60 -1.22
N ALA A 40 1.54 8.48 -2.21
CA ALA A 40 1.36 9.91 -2.06
C ALA A 40 -0.06 10.26 -1.59
N LYS A 41 -1.08 9.66 -2.22
CA LYS A 41 -2.50 9.83 -1.86
C LYS A 41 -2.86 9.25 -0.50
N LEU A 42 -2.17 8.21 -0.05
CA LEU A 42 -2.37 7.65 1.30
C LEU A 42 -1.62 8.46 2.37
N ALA A 43 -0.43 8.98 2.07
CA ALA A 43 0.30 9.81 3.01
C ALA A 43 -0.40 11.17 3.20
N HIS A 44 -0.68 11.87 2.10
CA HIS A 44 -1.26 13.22 2.06
C HIS A 44 -2.33 13.31 0.95
N PRO A 45 -3.59 12.93 1.23
CA PRO A 45 -4.64 12.84 0.22
C PRO A 45 -4.98 14.15 -0.51
N PHE A 46 -4.59 15.28 0.07
CA PHE A 46 -4.93 16.61 -0.45
C PHE A 46 -3.78 17.28 -1.21
N ASN A 47 -2.57 16.72 -1.17
CA ASN A 47 -1.44 17.24 -1.92
C ASN A 47 -1.41 16.62 -3.31
N LYS A 48 -0.94 17.39 -4.29
CA LYS A 48 -0.81 16.91 -5.66
C LYS A 48 0.50 16.17 -5.85
N PHE A 49 0.41 14.92 -6.27
CA PHE A 49 1.57 14.09 -6.58
C PHE A 49 2.37 14.69 -7.74
N SER A 50 3.69 14.79 -7.58
CA SER A 50 4.61 15.18 -8.66
C SER A 50 5.40 13.97 -9.16
N TYR A 51 6.20 13.34 -8.29
CA TYR A 51 6.92 12.12 -8.63
C TYR A 51 7.28 11.31 -7.38
N ALA A 52 7.67 10.05 -7.60
CA ALA A 52 8.26 9.22 -6.56
C ALA A 52 9.40 8.36 -7.10
N GLU A 53 10.32 8.02 -6.22
CA GLU A 53 11.44 7.12 -6.48
C GLU A 53 11.62 6.17 -5.29
N SER A 54 12.32 5.05 -5.51
CA SER A 54 12.59 4.09 -4.45
C SER A 54 14.01 3.55 -4.47
N ASP A 55 14.50 3.23 -3.28
CA ASP A 55 15.79 2.60 -3.01
C ASP A 55 15.65 1.48 -1.96
N ILE A 56 16.62 0.55 -1.92
CA ILE A 56 16.73 -0.42 -0.83
C ILE A 56 17.63 0.17 0.25
N GLN A 57 17.18 0.11 1.50
CA GLN A 57 18.02 0.44 2.64
C GLN A 57 17.68 -0.40 3.87
N ASP A 58 18.72 -1.04 4.44
CA ASP A 58 18.74 -1.72 5.75
C ASP A 58 17.41 -2.41 6.12
N GLY A 59 17.15 -3.55 5.49
CA GLY A 59 15.98 -4.40 5.81
C GLY A 59 14.63 -3.84 5.36
N GLY A 60 14.63 -2.85 4.45
CA GLY A 60 13.40 -2.31 3.88
C GLY A 60 13.62 -1.56 2.56
N ILE A 61 12.51 -1.04 2.03
CA ILE A 61 12.47 -0.23 0.82
C ILE A 61 12.05 1.19 1.21
N ARG A 62 12.79 2.19 0.73
CA ARG A 62 12.39 3.58 0.86
C ARG A 62 11.61 4.02 -0.35
N ILE A 63 10.59 4.82 -0.12
CA ILE A 63 9.83 5.51 -1.16
C ILE A 63 9.91 6.99 -0.83
N TYR A 64 10.58 7.73 -1.69
CA TYR A 64 10.61 9.18 -1.66
C TYR A 64 9.48 9.71 -2.55
N ILE A 65 8.75 10.70 -2.05
CA ILE A 65 7.60 11.32 -2.72
C ILE A 65 7.81 12.83 -2.72
N LYS A 66 7.68 13.44 -3.89
CA LYS A 66 7.62 14.89 -4.07
C LYS A 66 6.21 15.30 -4.48
N TYR A 67 5.72 16.39 -3.89
CA TYR A 67 4.44 16.99 -4.22
C TYR A 67 4.63 18.29 -5.01
N GLU A 68 3.65 18.68 -5.83
CA GLU A 68 3.70 19.91 -6.66
C GLU A 68 3.83 21.17 -5.80
N GLU A 69 3.26 21.15 -4.60
CA GLU A 69 3.31 22.25 -3.63
C GLU A 69 4.70 22.43 -3.00
N GLY A 70 5.66 21.55 -3.30
CA GLY A 70 7.03 21.60 -2.80
C GLY A 70 7.30 20.72 -1.58
N TYR A 71 6.28 20.13 -0.97
CA TYR A 71 6.41 19.19 0.15
C TYR A 71 7.09 17.88 -0.27
N GLU A 72 7.67 17.19 0.70
CA GLU A 72 8.44 15.96 0.53
C GLU A 72 8.12 14.99 1.66
N THR A 73 7.86 13.74 1.30
CA THR A 73 7.68 12.64 2.25
C THR A 73 8.63 11.51 1.91
N LEU A 74 9.33 10.99 2.91
CA LEU A 74 10.18 9.79 2.81
C LEU A 74 9.61 8.71 3.71
N LEU A 75 9.20 7.61 3.10
CA LEU A 75 8.62 6.46 3.77
C LEU A 75 9.59 5.29 3.70
N LYS A 76 9.74 4.52 4.79
CA LYS A 76 10.47 3.25 4.79
C LYS A 76 9.51 2.11 5.09
N PHE A 77 9.34 1.22 4.13
CA PHE A 77 8.54 0.01 4.25
C PHE A 77 9.43 -1.19 4.58
N TYR A 78 9.01 -1.96 5.58
CA TYR A 78 9.67 -3.19 5.97
C TYR A 78 8.91 -4.39 5.40
N LEU A 79 9.65 -5.30 4.80
CA LEU A 79 9.12 -6.51 4.19
C LEU A 79 9.17 -7.64 5.23
N GLY A 80 8.02 -8.25 5.50
CA GLY A 80 7.91 -9.53 6.20
C GLY A 80 8.11 -10.71 5.25
N GLU A 81 7.66 -11.90 5.64
CA GLU A 81 7.82 -13.10 4.79
C GLU A 81 7.04 -13.00 3.47
N GLU A 82 5.84 -12.42 3.51
CA GLU A 82 4.92 -12.41 2.35
C GLU A 82 4.40 -11.02 1.98
N SER A 83 4.55 -10.02 2.86
CA SER A 83 3.94 -8.69 2.68
C SER A 83 4.70 -7.58 3.40
N PHE A 84 4.43 -6.33 3.01
CA PHE A 84 4.87 -5.20 3.80
C PHE A 84 4.05 -5.19 5.10
N ASN A 85 4.73 -5.12 6.24
CA ASN A 85 4.06 -5.24 7.55
C ASN A 85 4.23 -3.98 8.42
N ARG A 86 5.13 -3.08 8.04
CA ARG A 86 5.42 -1.86 8.78
C ARG A 86 5.88 -0.76 7.84
N VAL A 87 5.42 0.45 8.12
CA VAL A 87 5.92 1.68 7.48
C VAL A 87 6.33 2.70 8.53
N GLU A 88 7.50 3.28 8.29
CA GLU A 88 8.07 4.38 9.06
C GLU A 88 8.07 5.65 8.22
N VAL A 89 7.69 6.78 8.82
CA VAL A 89 7.84 8.10 8.19
C VAL A 89 9.22 8.59 8.60
N VAL A 90 10.18 8.52 7.69
CA VAL A 90 11.58 8.89 7.94
C VAL A 90 11.75 10.40 7.90
N ARG A 91 11.05 11.05 6.97
CA ARG A 91 11.03 12.51 6.83
C ARG A 91 9.69 12.92 6.25
N ASP A 92 9.18 14.06 6.71
CA ASP A 92 8.02 14.71 6.13
C ASP A 92 8.19 16.22 6.30
N THR A 93 7.96 16.98 5.24
CA THR A 93 8.07 18.46 5.29
C THR A 93 6.72 19.16 5.28
N ASP A 94 5.62 18.40 5.24
CA ASP A 94 4.27 18.90 5.43
C ASP A 94 3.99 19.14 6.93
N TRP A 95 3.06 20.04 7.22
CA TRP A 95 2.53 20.26 8.57
C TRP A 95 1.49 19.20 8.96
N ALA A 96 0.78 18.63 7.98
CA ALA A 96 -0.19 17.57 8.21
C ALA A 96 0.52 16.26 8.55
N THR A 97 -0.01 15.48 9.50
CA THR A 97 0.60 14.18 9.83
C THR A 97 0.30 13.13 8.76
N PRO A 98 1.31 12.46 8.18
CA PRO A 98 1.09 11.44 7.15
C PRO A 98 0.15 10.32 7.61
N PHE A 99 -0.72 9.88 6.71
CA PHE A 99 -1.73 8.82 6.90
C PHE A 99 -2.86 9.12 7.88
N LEU A 100 -2.88 10.31 8.51
CA LEU A 100 -3.95 10.69 9.43
C LEU A 100 -5.30 10.79 8.71
N ALA A 101 -5.33 11.56 7.61
CA ALA A 101 -6.54 11.72 6.81
C ALA A 101 -7.02 10.37 6.23
N THR A 102 -6.10 9.49 5.83
CA THR A 102 -6.44 8.13 5.38
C THR A 102 -7.07 7.29 6.49
N ALA A 103 -6.61 7.39 7.73
CA ALA A 103 -7.24 6.69 8.85
C ALA A 103 -8.70 7.15 9.04
N VAL A 104 -8.96 8.47 8.92
CA VAL A 104 -10.33 9.02 9.00
C VAL A 104 -11.19 8.59 7.82
N MET A 105 -10.68 8.72 6.59
CA MET A 105 -11.42 8.34 5.38
C MET A 105 -11.76 6.84 5.37
N LYS A 106 -10.84 6.00 5.88
CA LYS A 106 -11.05 4.56 6.04
C LYS A 106 -12.22 4.25 6.97
N GLU A 107 -12.38 4.96 8.09
CA GLU A 107 -13.53 4.78 8.99
C GLU A 107 -14.84 5.06 8.26
N THR A 108 -14.92 6.19 7.56
CA THR A 108 -16.11 6.55 6.77
C THR A 108 -16.40 5.50 5.70
N ALA A 109 -15.38 5.08 4.93
CA ALA A 109 -15.53 4.06 3.91
C ALA A 109 -15.98 2.71 4.48
N TYR A 110 -15.46 2.31 5.65
CA TYR A 110 -15.85 1.09 6.34
C TYR A 110 -17.33 1.11 6.74
N LEU A 111 -17.82 2.22 7.28
CA LEU A 111 -19.23 2.37 7.66
C LEU A 111 -20.14 2.20 6.43
N CYS A 112 -19.85 2.91 5.34
CA CYS A 112 -20.62 2.78 4.09
C CYS A 112 -20.57 1.35 3.53
N LEU A 113 -19.38 0.73 3.49
CA LEU A 113 -19.20 -0.63 2.95
C LEU A 113 -19.94 -1.69 3.77
N ARG A 114 -19.97 -1.56 5.10
CA ARG A 114 -20.72 -2.48 5.94
C ARG A 114 -22.22 -2.41 5.71
N GLU A 115 -22.76 -1.23 5.45
CA GLU A 115 -24.20 -1.08 5.20
C GLU A 115 -24.63 -1.79 3.92
N VAL A 116 -23.77 -1.78 2.89
CA VAL A 116 -24.10 -2.31 1.57
C VAL A 116 -23.57 -3.72 1.30
N ALA A 117 -22.51 -4.15 1.99
CA ALA A 117 -21.76 -5.37 1.67
C ALA A 117 -21.13 -6.05 2.91
N SER A 118 -21.89 -6.16 4.00
CA SER A 118 -21.44 -6.72 5.28
C SER A 118 -20.80 -8.12 5.17
N GLU A 119 -21.39 -9.05 4.41
CA GLU A 119 -20.85 -10.40 4.21
C GLU A 119 -19.50 -10.39 3.49
N THR A 120 -19.35 -9.53 2.49
CA THR A 120 -18.09 -9.36 1.75
C THR A 120 -17.00 -8.81 2.65
N VAL A 121 -17.31 -7.79 3.47
CA VAL A 121 -16.38 -7.22 4.44
C VAL A 121 -15.93 -8.30 5.43
N ALA A 122 -16.86 -9.06 6.00
CA ALA A 122 -16.53 -10.13 6.96
C ALA A 122 -15.67 -11.24 6.33
N SER A 123 -15.94 -11.62 5.08
CA SER A 123 -15.12 -12.60 4.35
C SER A 123 -13.67 -12.11 4.18
N ILE A 124 -13.49 -10.85 3.77
CA ILE A 124 -12.17 -10.29 3.54
C ILE A 124 -11.41 -10.12 4.87
N GLU A 125 -12.07 -9.63 5.93
CA GLU A 125 -11.46 -9.51 7.26
C GLU A 125 -11.06 -10.89 7.82
N GLY A 126 -11.85 -11.93 7.56
CA GLY A 126 -11.52 -13.31 7.93
C GLY A 126 -10.29 -13.86 7.20
N GLU A 127 -10.08 -13.46 5.93
CA GLU A 127 -8.91 -13.86 5.15
C GLU A 127 -7.64 -13.09 5.54
N ILE A 128 -7.74 -11.78 5.80
CA ILE A 128 -6.58 -10.96 6.21
C ILE A 128 -6.22 -11.21 7.69
N GLY A 129 -7.15 -11.76 8.48
CA GLY A 129 -6.95 -12.03 9.90
C GLY A 129 -6.97 -10.77 10.78
N THR A 130 -7.47 -9.65 10.24
CA THR A 130 -7.68 -8.41 11.00
C THR A 130 -8.85 -7.63 10.43
N ARG A 131 -9.46 -6.78 11.26
CA ARG A 131 -10.59 -5.94 10.85
C ARG A 131 -10.10 -4.66 10.20
N PHE A 132 -10.72 -4.25 9.11
CA PHE A 132 -10.42 -2.99 8.44
C PHE A 132 -10.58 -1.81 9.38
N ARG A 133 -11.59 -1.85 10.27
CA ARG A 133 -11.78 -0.84 11.30
C ARG A 133 -10.57 -0.68 12.22
N ASP A 134 -9.88 -1.78 12.53
CA ASP A 134 -8.78 -1.77 13.49
C ASP A 134 -7.43 -1.44 12.84
N MET A 135 -7.36 -1.39 11.50
CA MET A 135 -6.15 -0.98 10.79
C MET A 135 -5.91 0.52 10.90
N THR A 136 -4.70 0.91 11.29
CA THR A 136 -4.20 2.28 11.15
C THR A 136 -4.01 2.66 9.68
N GLY A 137 -3.93 3.96 9.37
CA GLY A 137 -3.60 4.42 8.02
C GLY A 137 -2.26 3.86 7.49
N LYS A 138 -1.28 3.66 8.38
CA LYS A 138 0.00 3.02 8.07
C LYS A 138 -0.15 1.54 7.70
N GLN A 139 -0.97 0.79 8.41
CA GLN A 139 -1.26 -0.62 8.07
C GLN A 139 -2.01 -0.73 6.75
N MET A 140 -2.97 0.18 6.49
CA MET A 140 -3.62 0.27 5.18
C MET A 140 -2.64 0.56 4.05
N ALA A 141 -1.68 1.47 4.27
CA ALA A 141 -0.63 1.74 3.29
C ALA A 141 0.22 0.50 2.99
N CYS A 142 0.59 -0.27 4.01
CA CYS A 142 1.32 -1.53 3.83
C CYS A 142 0.51 -2.55 3.01
N LEU A 143 -0.76 -2.77 3.36
CA LEU A 143 -1.66 -3.67 2.62
C LEU A 143 -1.80 -3.25 1.15
N LEU A 144 -2.12 -1.97 0.91
CA LEU A 144 -2.37 -1.47 -0.45
C LEU A 144 -1.10 -1.43 -1.30
N LEU A 145 0.08 -1.20 -0.70
CA LEU A 145 1.35 -1.32 -1.38
C LEU A 145 1.62 -2.78 -1.77
N THR A 146 1.37 -3.74 -0.88
CA THR A 146 1.51 -5.18 -1.19
C THR A 146 0.57 -5.60 -2.31
N VAL A 147 -0.72 -5.28 -2.22
CA VAL A 147 -1.71 -5.66 -3.26
C VAL A 147 -1.38 -4.99 -4.59
N GLY A 148 -1.03 -3.70 -4.58
CA GLY A 148 -0.65 -2.96 -5.78
C GLY A 148 0.58 -3.55 -6.47
N TRP A 149 1.60 -3.91 -5.68
CA TRP A 149 2.80 -4.58 -6.17
C TRP A 149 2.51 -5.95 -6.79
N LEU A 150 1.76 -6.80 -6.09
CA LEU A 150 1.39 -8.14 -6.59
C LEU A 150 0.55 -8.07 -7.87
N ARG A 151 -0.35 -7.08 -7.98
CA ARG A 151 -1.11 -6.83 -9.22
C ARG A 151 -0.18 -6.45 -10.36
N TYR A 152 0.76 -5.55 -10.11
CA TYR A 152 1.70 -5.06 -11.11
C TYR A 152 2.57 -6.18 -11.69
N ILE A 153 3.13 -7.05 -10.85
CA ILE A 153 3.93 -8.18 -11.32
C ILE A 153 3.09 -9.23 -12.08
N ASN A 154 1.84 -9.45 -11.67
CA ASN A 154 0.95 -10.42 -12.31
C ASN A 154 0.41 -9.90 -13.65
N GLY A 155 0.22 -8.59 -13.81
CA GLY A 155 -0.19 -7.99 -15.08
C GLY A 155 0.92 -7.93 -16.14
N ARG A 156 2.17 -8.24 -15.77
CA ARG A 156 3.33 -8.34 -16.67
C ARG A 156 3.64 -9.76 -17.16
N ARG A 157 2.96 -10.78 -16.62
CA ARG A 157 3.08 -12.19 -17.01
C ARG A 157 1.99 -12.57 -17.99
#